data_AF-A0A853CGU8-F1
#
_entry.id   AF-A0A853CGU8-F1
#
_cell.length_a   1.000
_cell.length_b   1.000
_cell.length_c   1.000
_cell.angle_alpha   90.00
_cell.angle_beta   90.00
_cell.angle_gamma   90.00
#
_symmetry.space_group_name_H-M   'P 1'
#
loop_
_entity.id
_entity.type
_entity.pdbx_description
1 polymer ?
#
loop_
_entity_poly.entity_id
_entity_poly.type
_entity_poly.pdbx_seq_one_letter_code
_entity_poly.pdbx_strand_id
1 'polypeptide(L)'
;MRKVAALVAAGLVLAGCSSTVQGVASPAGPDGSQNYASVKDLYEDIVAGGTDCGNFQEESSSGIAEEAGNCELGGGDQLVLTLWKDAAARDDGLSQLEDTLDSIEVDYCFVVGRGDSGTWLVNAGDAPDVCRAVAADLGGQIDRSAGS
;
A
#
# COMPACT_ATOMS: atom_id res chain seq x y z
N MET A 1 13.39 -67.79 -0.52
CA MET A 1 14.08 -66.52 -0.18
C MET A 1 14.90 -66.07 -1.39
N ARG A 2 14.64 -64.85 -1.91
CA ARG A 2 15.49 -63.99 -2.78
C ARG A 2 15.98 -64.59 -4.12
N LYS A 3 15.96 -63.94 -5.29
CA LYS A 3 15.68 -62.59 -5.80
C LYS A 3 15.64 -62.75 -7.33
N VAL A 4 14.65 -62.18 -8.03
CA VAL A 4 14.83 -61.78 -9.43
C VAL A 4 14.12 -60.45 -9.61
N ALA A 5 14.88 -59.37 -9.68
CA ALA A 5 14.39 -58.08 -10.12
C ALA A 5 14.97 -57.84 -11.52
N ALA A 6 14.14 -58.08 -12.53
CA ALA A 6 14.43 -57.74 -13.91
C ALA A 6 14.12 -56.24 -14.12
N LEU A 7 15.14 -55.48 -14.52
CA LEU A 7 15.02 -54.11 -14.98
C LEU A 7 14.27 -54.11 -16.32
N VAL A 8 13.02 -53.64 -16.32
CA VAL A 8 12.28 -53.31 -17.54
C VAL A 8 12.46 -51.82 -17.78
N ALA A 9 13.28 -51.47 -18.77
CA ALA A 9 13.37 -50.12 -19.31
C ALA A 9 12.09 -49.86 -20.14
N ALA A 10 11.14 -49.12 -19.57
CA ALA A 10 10.00 -48.60 -20.30
C ALA A 10 10.39 -47.26 -20.93
N GLY A 11 10.42 -47.23 -22.26
CA GLY A 11 10.72 -46.05 -23.07
C GLY A 11 9.76 -44.91 -22.79
N LEU A 12 10.33 -43.72 -22.63
CA LEU A 12 9.62 -42.46 -22.49
C LEU A 12 9.07 -42.07 -23.88
N VAL A 13 7.77 -42.26 -24.09
CA VAL A 13 7.07 -41.73 -25.26
C VAL A 13 6.84 -40.24 -25.02
N LEU A 14 7.57 -39.40 -25.75
CA LEU A 14 7.36 -37.96 -25.85
C LEU A 14 6.06 -37.69 -26.62
N ALA A 15 4.92 -37.77 -25.95
CA ALA A 15 3.68 -37.19 -26.42
C ALA A 15 3.76 -35.66 -26.22
N GLY A 16 3.90 -34.93 -27.31
CA GLY A 16 3.83 -33.47 -27.33
C GLY A 16 2.44 -33.00 -26.94
N CYS A 17 2.26 -32.64 -25.68
CA CYS A 17 1.16 -31.79 -25.25
C CYS A 17 1.61 -30.33 -25.46
N SER A 18 1.15 -29.72 -26.55
CA SER A 18 1.11 -28.26 -26.68
C SER A 18 0.16 -27.71 -25.63
N SER A 19 0.62 -27.62 -24.39
CA SER A 19 -0.04 -26.84 -23.36
C SER A 19 0.33 -25.39 -23.65
N THR A 20 -0.53 -24.68 -24.37
CA THR A 20 -0.58 -23.22 -24.28
C THR A 20 -0.72 -22.90 -22.80
N VAL A 21 0.38 -22.49 -22.16
CA VAL A 21 0.35 -21.90 -20.83
C VAL A 21 -0.44 -20.62 -21.03
N GLN A 22 -1.75 -20.70 -20.84
CA GLN A 22 -2.58 -19.53 -20.58
C GLN A 22 -1.96 -18.91 -19.34
N GLY A 23 -1.13 -17.89 -19.54
CA GLY A 23 -0.52 -17.14 -18.47
C GLY A 23 -1.65 -16.74 -17.54
N VAL A 24 -1.66 -17.32 -16.33
CA VAL A 24 -2.48 -16.81 -15.25
C VAL A 24 -2.08 -15.35 -15.11
N ALA A 25 -2.99 -14.44 -15.47
CA ALA A 25 -2.76 -13.03 -15.25
C ALA A 25 -2.47 -12.90 -13.76
N SER A 26 -1.30 -12.35 -13.41
CA SER A 26 -1.05 -11.97 -12.03
C SER A 26 -2.22 -11.08 -11.60
N PRO A 27 -2.75 -11.27 -10.38
CA PRO A 27 -3.78 -10.38 -9.87
C PRO A 27 -3.30 -8.94 -10.04
N ALA A 28 -4.19 -8.09 -10.55
CA ALA A 28 -3.91 -6.67 -10.66
C ALA A 28 -3.63 -6.15 -9.24
N GLY A 29 -2.53 -5.40 -9.08
CA GLY A 29 -2.23 -4.74 -7.80
C GLY A 29 -3.27 -3.67 -7.48
N PRO A 30 -3.21 -3.10 -6.26
CA PRO A 30 -4.06 -1.98 -5.88
C PRO A 30 -3.94 -0.82 -6.89
N ASP A 31 -5.07 -0.20 -7.21
CA ASP A 31 -5.14 0.88 -8.21
C ASP A 31 -5.37 2.26 -7.58
N GLY A 32 -5.41 2.32 -6.25
CA GLY A 32 -5.65 3.51 -5.44
C GLY A 32 -7.12 3.75 -5.09
N SER A 33 -8.06 3.04 -5.71
CA SER A 33 -9.51 3.27 -5.56
C SER A 33 -10.15 2.48 -4.42
N GLN A 34 -9.38 1.62 -3.75
CA GLN A 34 -9.83 0.76 -2.68
C GLN A 34 -10.33 1.55 -1.47
N ASN A 35 -11.25 0.93 -0.72
CA ASN A 35 -11.75 1.41 0.56
C ASN A 35 -11.30 0.45 1.66
N TYR A 36 -11.05 1.00 2.84
CA TYR A 36 -10.64 0.24 4.01
C TYR A 36 -11.71 0.32 5.08
N ALA A 37 -11.96 -0.79 5.77
CA ALA A 37 -12.95 -0.82 6.85
C ALA A 37 -12.37 -0.27 8.16
N SER A 38 -11.04 -0.25 8.29
CA SER A 38 -10.32 0.32 9.42
C SER A 38 -8.94 0.82 8.99
N VAL A 39 -8.34 1.73 9.77
CA VAL A 39 -6.97 2.19 9.51
C VAL A 39 -5.95 1.05 9.65
N LYS A 40 -6.30 0.00 10.40
CA LYS A 40 -5.50 -1.23 10.48
C LYS A 40 -5.46 -1.99 9.16
N ASP A 41 -6.56 -2.07 8.42
CA ASP A 41 -6.57 -2.72 7.10
C ASP A 41 -5.68 -1.96 6.10
N LEU A 42 -5.69 -0.63 6.16
CA LEU A 42 -4.78 0.22 5.38
C LEU A 42 -3.31 -0.05 5.74
N TYR A 43 -3.00 -0.14 7.04
CA TYR A 43 -1.66 -0.53 7.51
C TYR A 43 -1.23 -1.91 7.00
N GLU A 44 -2.13 -2.90 7.06
CA GLU A 44 -1.83 -4.26 6.60
C GLU A 44 -1.52 -4.30 5.10
N ASP A 45 -2.22 -3.51 4.28
CA ASP A 45 -1.93 -3.40 2.84
C ASP A 45 -0.57 -2.70 2.56
N ILE A 46 -0.19 -1.70 3.35
CA ILE A 46 1.14 -1.07 3.26
C ILE A 46 2.25 -2.10 3.55
N VAL A 47 2.11 -2.87 4.64
CA VAL A 47 3.08 -3.91 5.01
C VAL A 47 3.10 -5.05 3.99
N ALA A 48 1.94 -5.43 3.44
CA ALA A 48 1.85 -6.43 2.39
C ALA A 48 2.49 -5.98 1.07
N GLY A 49 2.48 -4.67 0.79
CA GLY A 49 3.19 -4.04 -0.33
C GLY A 49 4.71 -4.07 -0.20
N GLY A 50 5.22 -4.17 1.04
CA GLY A 50 6.65 -4.29 1.35
C GLY A 50 7.26 -3.03 1.94
N THR A 51 6.46 -2.00 2.23
CA THR A 51 6.91 -0.87 3.04
C THR A 51 7.05 -1.31 4.50
N ASP A 52 8.26 -1.20 5.04
CA ASP A 52 8.54 -1.46 6.45
C ASP A 52 7.83 -0.42 7.34
N CYS A 53 6.77 -0.85 8.02
CA CYS A 53 6.08 -0.05 9.03
C CYS A 53 5.85 -0.89 10.29
N GLY A 54 6.56 -0.55 11.37
CA GLY A 54 6.50 -1.25 12.65
C GLY A 54 5.66 -0.51 13.69
N ASN A 55 5.45 -1.13 14.84
CA ASN A 55 4.88 -0.48 16.03
C ASN A 55 3.55 0.27 15.78
N PHE A 56 2.68 -0.29 14.93
CA PHE A 56 1.40 0.32 14.61
C PHE A 56 0.57 0.67 15.85
N GLN A 57 0.03 1.87 15.87
CA GLN A 57 -0.91 2.37 16.87
C GLN A 57 -2.10 3.04 16.19
N GLU A 58 -3.29 2.74 16.70
CA GLU A 58 -4.48 3.54 16.39
C GLU A 58 -4.44 4.83 17.20
N GLU A 59 -4.81 5.93 16.56
CA GLU A 59 -4.83 7.26 17.17
C GLU A 59 -6.27 7.74 17.33
N SER A 60 -6.51 8.55 18.38
CA SER A 60 -7.77 9.25 18.52
C SER A 60 -7.93 10.25 17.37
N SER A 61 -8.98 10.11 16.56
CA SER A 61 -9.18 10.99 15.41
C SER A 61 -9.41 12.44 15.83
N SER A 62 -8.89 13.39 15.04
CA SER A 62 -8.96 14.83 15.31
C SER A 62 -10.35 15.44 15.05
N GLY A 63 -11.38 14.62 14.84
CA GLY A 63 -12.75 15.03 14.54
C GLY A 63 -13.03 15.36 13.07
N ILE A 64 -11.99 15.42 12.22
CA ILE A 64 -12.10 15.61 10.77
C ILE A 64 -11.93 14.26 10.03
N ALA A 65 -11.07 13.39 10.55
CA ALA A 65 -10.90 12.01 10.10
C ALA A 65 -11.89 11.05 10.80
N GLU A 66 -12.27 9.98 10.11
CA GLU A 66 -13.07 8.90 10.70
C GLU A 66 -12.19 8.01 11.58
N GLU A 67 -11.03 7.60 11.06
CA GLU A 67 -10.00 6.86 11.78
C GLU A 67 -8.61 7.39 11.44
N ALA A 68 -7.70 7.27 12.40
CA ALA A 68 -6.30 7.61 12.21
C ALA A 68 -5.42 6.59 12.93
N GLY A 69 -4.19 6.46 12.45
CA GLY A 69 -3.18 5.64 13.07
C GLY A 69 -1.80 6.07 12.63
N ASN A 70 -0.78 5.56 13.29
CA ASN A 70 0.59 5.73 12.87
C ASN A 70 1.36 4.41 12.95
N CYS A 71 2.47 4.36 12.23
CA CYS A 71 3.45 3.30 12.37
C CYS A 71 4.85 3.85 12.12
N GLU A 72 5.84 3.25 12.76
CA GLU A 72 7.24 3.67 12.71
C GLU A 72 7.93 3.11 11.47
N LEU A 73 8.58 3.99 10.73
CA LEU A 73 9.50 3.64 9.66
C LEU A 73 10.87 3.30 10.26
N GLY A 74 11.64 2.49 9.53
CA GLY A 74 13.04 2.26 9.86
C GLY A 74 13.83 3.57 9.89
N GLY A 75 14.35 3.98 11.05
CA GLY A 75 15.08 5.24 11.21
C GLY A 75 14.46 6.22 12.21
N GLY A 76 13.24 5.95 12.69
CA GLY A 76 12.56 6.77 13.70
C GLY A 76 11.50 7.73 13.14
N ASP A 77 11.36 7.80 11.81
CA ASP A 77 10.28 8.52 11.15
C ASP A 77 8.95 7.77 11.30
N GLN A 78 7.82 8.41 10.98
CA GLN A 78 6.49 7.80 11.10
C GLN A 78 5.66 8.02 9.85
N LEU A 79 4.86 7.01 9.49
CA LEU A 79 3.71 7.20 8.63
C LEU A 79 2.51 7.56 9.48
N VAL A 80 1.73 8.53 9.04
CA VAL A 80 0.39 8.79 9.57
C VAL A 80 -0.64 8.34 8.54
N LEU A 81 -1.52 7.45 8.96
CA LEU A 81 -2.54 6.83 8.13
C LEU A 81 -3.88 7.45 8.52
N THR A 82 -4.71 7.76 7.54
CA THR A 82 -5.99 8.42 7.79
C THR A 82 -7.07 7.88 6.88
N LEU A 83 -8.22 7.53 7.47
CA LEU A 83 -9.44 7.23 6.74
C LEU A 83 -10.44 8.37 6.91
N TRP A 84 -11.11 8.67 5.82
CA TRP A 84 -12.11 9.71 5.70
C TRP A 84 -13.46 9.10 5.38
N LYS A 85 -14.51 9.83 5.77
CA LYS A 85 -15.89 9.43 5.52
C LYS A 85 -16.21 9.28 4.04
N ASP A 86 -15.66 10.17 3.22
CA ASP A 86 -15.82 10.21 1.77
C ASP A 86 -14.64 10.96 1.11
N ALA A 87 -14.56 10.91 -0.22
CA ALA A 87 -13.47 11.56 -0.96
C ALA A 87 -13.48 13.10 -0.82
N ALA A 88 -14.65 13.72 -0.64
CA ALA A 88 -14.72 15.17 -0.41
C ALA A 88 -14.11 15.54 0.95
N ALA A 89 -14.42 14.77 2.01
CA ALA A 89 -13.81 14.95 3.32
C ALA A 89 -12.29 14.70 3.29
N ARG A 90 -11.83 13.72 2.49
CA ARG A 90 -10.40 13.48 2.24
C ARG A 90 -9.73 14.71 1.62
N ASP A 91 -10.33 15.27 0.58
CA ASP A 91 -9.75 16.40 -0.16
C ASP A 91 -9.76 17.69 0.68
N ASP A 92 -10.86 17.95 1.39
CA ASP A 92 -10.95 19.07 2.35
C ASP A 92 -9.95 18.92 3.50
N GLY A 93 -9.74 17.68 3.96
CA GLY A 93 -8.77 17.35 5.00
C GLY A 93 -7.32 17.53 4.54
N LEU A 94 -7.01 17.05 3.33
CA LEU A 94 -5.71 17.23 2.69
C LEU A 94 -5.38 18.73 2.55
N SER A 95 -6.29 19.52 2.00
CA SER A 95 -6.08 20.97 1.83
C SER A 95 -5.80 21.69 3.16
N GLN A 96 -6.46 21.30 4.25
CA GLN A 96 -6.18 21.87 5.58
C GLN A 96 -4.80 21.48 6.12
N LEU A 97 -4.35 20.25 5.85
CA LEU A 97 -3.02 19.79 6.23
C LEU A 97 -1.94 20.52 5.43
N GLU A 98 -2.13 20.65 4.12
CA GLU A 98 -1.26 21.41 3.23
C GLU A 98 -1.13 22.87 3.69
N ASP A 99 -2.26 23.57 3.88
CA ASP A 99 -2.27 24.95 4.38
C ASP A 99 -1.50 25.09 5.70
N THR A 100 -1.67 24.11 6.60
CA THR A 100 -0.97 24.11 7.90
C THR A 100 0.53 23.94 7.71
N LEU A 101 0.97 22.95 6.92
CA LEU A 101 2.38 22.63 6.74
C LEU A 101 3.11 23.71 5.91
N ASP A 102 2.47 24.25 4.88
CA ASP A 102 3.01 25.37 4.10
C ASP A 102 3.16 26.63 4.97
N SER A 103 2.22 26.88 5.90
CA SER A 103 2.31 28.05 6.80
C SER A 103 3.50 28.02 7.76
N ILE A 104 4.06 26.83 8.02
CA ILE A 104 5.24 26.62 8.86
C ILE A 104 6.48 26.22 8.06
N GLU A 105 6.41 26.31 6.73
CA GLU A 105 7.51 26.02 5.79
C GLU A 105 8.10 24.61 5.98
N VAL A 106 7.23 23.61 6.16
CA VAL A 106 7.61 22.20 6.33
C VAL A 106 7.30 21.41 5.06
N ASP A 107 8.31 20.70 4.56
CA ASP A 107 8.16 19.78 3.44
C ASP A 107 7.25 18.61 3.78
N TYR A 108 6.48 18.15 2.79
CA TYR A 108 5.57 17.03 2.97
C TYR A 108 5.38 16.21 1.70
N CYS A 109 4.98 14.96 1.91
CA CYS A 109 4.57 14.04 0.88
C CYS A 109 3.41 13.20 1.38
N PHE A 110 2.27 13.38 0.74
CA PHE A 110 1.06 12.60 0.94
C PHE A 110 0.89 11.58 -0.19
N VAL A 111 0.35 10.43 0.17
CA VAL A 111 -0.22 9.47 -0.78
C VAL A 111 -1.71 9.44 -0.57
N VAL A 112 -2.44 9.80 -1.62
CA VAL A 112 -3.89 10.03 -1.59
C VAL A 112 -4.59 8.93 -2.37
N GLY A 113 -5.68 8.40 -1.83
CA GLY A 113 -6.58 7.49 -2.55
C GLY A 113 -7.11 8.13 -3.84
N ARG A 114 -7.36 7.33 -4.87
CA ARG A 114 -7.75 7.82 -6.19
C ARG A 114 -9.26 7.89 -6.38
N GLY A 115 -9.67 8.91 -7.12
CA GLY A 115 -11.05 9.14 -7.52
C GLY A 115 -12.00 9.35 -6.34
N ASP A 116 -13.29 9.20 -6.62
CA ASP A 116 -14.36 9.45 -5.64
C ASP A 116 -14.52 8.31 -4.63
N SER A 117 -13.82 7.19 -4.84
CA SER A 117 -13.92 5.99 -3.98
C SER A 117 -12.74 5.81 -3.04
N GLY A 118 -11.55 6.34 -3.30
CA GLY A 118 -10.40 6.13 -2.42
C GLY A 118 -10.42 7.06 -1.21
N THR A 119 -11.11 6.73 -0.13
CA THR A 119 -11.32 7.65 1.02
C THR A 119 -10.16 7.69 2.03
N TRP A 120 -8.94 7.38 1.61
CA TRP A 120 -7.78 7.25 2.49
C TRP A 120 -6.65 8.20 2.11
N LEU A 121 -5.76 8.45 3.07
CA LEU A 121 -4.57 9.28 2.92
C LEU A 121 -3.45 8.72 3.80
N VAL A 122 -2.21 8.78 3.31
CA VAL A 122 -1.00 8.48 4.08
C VAL A 122 -0.07 9.67 4.03
N ASN A 123 0.31 10.21 5.17
CA ASN A 123 1.38 11.21 5.29
C ASN A 123 2.71 10.49 5.51
N ALA A 124 3.65 10.69 4.60
CA ALA A 124 5.01 10.15 4.64
C ALA A 124 6.07 11.20 5.04
N GLY A 125 5.65 12.36 5.54
CA GLY A 125 6.55 13.45 5.93
C GLY A 125 7.39 13.96 4.76
N ASP A 126 8.66 14.27 5.02
CA ASP A 126 9.62 14.76 4.04
C ASP A 126 10.42 13.63 3.35
N ALA A 127 9.91 12.39 3.37
CA ALA A 127 10.59 11.21 2.82
C ALA A 127 10.08 10.82 1.40
N PRO A 128 10.65 11.37 0.31
CA PRO A 128 10.13 11.15 -1.05
C PRO A 128 10.30 9.71 -1.56
N ASP A 129 11.24 8.94 -1.02
CA ASP A 129 11.41 7.53 -1.38
C ASP A 129 10.31 6.66 -0.74
N VAL A 130 10.00 6.90 0.53
CA VAL A 130 8.92 6.22 1.26
C VAL A 130 7.58 6.54 0.62
N CYS A 131 7.32 7.82 0.35
CA CYS A 131 6.09 8.26 -0.31
C CYS A 131 5.88 7.58 -1.68
N ARG A 132 6.97 7.41 -2.47
CA ARG A 132 6.90 6.66 -3.74
C ARG A 132 6.66 5.17 -3.55
N ALA A 133 7.27 4.56 -2.54
CA ALA A 133 7.03 3.15 -2.22
C ALA A 133 5.56 2.93 -1.82
N VAL A 134 5.05 3.71 -0.88
CA VAL A 134 3.64 3.64 -0.44
C VAL A 134 2.68 3.89 -1.60
N ALA A 135 2.96 4.86 -2.47
CA ALA A 135 2.13 5.10 -3.65
C ALA A 135 2.14 3.93 -4.65
N ALA A 136 3.27 3.23 -4.79
CA ALA A 136 3.36 2.03 -5.63
C ALA A 136 2.62 0.85 -5.00
N ASP A 137 2.73 0.68 -3.69
CA ASP A 137 2.09 -0.40 -2.93
C ASP A 137 0.56 -0.27 -2.95
N LEU A 138 0.07 0.95 -2.74
CA LEU A 138 -1.37 1.23 -2.63
C LEU A 138 -2.01 1.69 -3.93
N GLY A 139 -1.23 1.97 -4.97
CA GLY A 139 -1.73 2.55 -6.22
C GLY A 139 -2.20 4.00 -6.09
N GLY A 140 -1.81 4.72 -5.04
CA GLY A 140 -2.24 6.08 -4.75
C GLY A 140 -1.70 7.17 -5.70
N GLN A 141 -2.13 8.40 -5.48
CA GLN A 141 -1.56 9.61 -6.09
C GLN A 141 -0.65 10.30 -5.09
N ILE A 142 0.55 10.69 -5.54
CA ILE A 142 1.46 11.50 -4.72
C ILE A 142 1.00 12.95 -4.80
N ASP A 143 0.81 13.56 -3.63
CA ASP A 143 0.75 15.01 -3.45
C ASP A 143 1.94 15.44 -2.59
N ARG A 144 2.68 16.48 -2.99
CA ARG A 144 3.91 16.87 -2.28
C ARG A 144 4.26 18.32 -2.48
N SER A 145 4.84 18.91 -1.44
CA SER A 145 5.54 20.18 -1.48
C SER A 145 7.03 19.95 -1.25
N ALA A 146 7.87 20.66 -2.01
CA ALA A 146 9.29 20.76 -1.75
C ALA A 146 9.55 22.21 -1.37
N GLY A 147 10.00 22.44 -0.15
CA GLY A 147 10.38 23.75 0.38
C GLY A 147 11.31 24.45 -0.58
N SER A 148 11.02 25.73 -0.79
CA SER A 148 11.74 26.59 -1.74
C SER A 148 13.15 26.92 -1.29
#